data_AF-A0A023G5J1-F1
#
_entry.id   AF-A0A023G5J1-F1
#
_cell.length_a   1.000
_cell.length_b   1.000
_cell.length_c   1.000
_cell.angle_alpha   90.00
_cell.angle_beta   90.00
_cell.angle_gamma   90.00
#
_symmetry.space_group_name_H-M   'P 1'
#
loop_
_entity.id
_entity.type
_entity.pdbx_description
1 polymer ?
#
loop_
_entity_poly.entity_id
_entity_poly.type
_entity_poly.pdbx_seq_one_letter_code
_entity_poly.pdbx_strand_id
1 'polypeptide(L)'
;MELFRVLLIILSGAATSVKCCKKNEKAFRCGTMKLVIEEVCQDVQRASCTPYTILCKCADDMYRSTRGDCVPRSECLTAEQVEEEQIRQQNERNERLFESAVSVVENHHPIHLLRISTETWINSLCICMKSTFMASHLNSADRTVECYYHPSDKTLSHITMKTMQVVVFTVVNDNGRVKIRLRPESGGQLLFDLQNEYLVLGAESTCIVLKTGMDSRGKFS
;
A
#
# COMPACT_ATOMS: atom_id res chain seq x y z
N MET A 1 44.01 -19.20 -24.29
CA MET A 1 43.93 -17.81 -23.76
C MET A 1 42.53 -17.42 -23.27
N GLU A 2 41.57 -18.33 -23.18
CA GLU A 2 40.20 -18.01 -22.72
C GLU A 2 39.98 -18.24 -21.21
N LEU A 3 40.76 -19.13 -20.57
CA LEU A 3 40.60 -19.43 -19.14
C LEU A 3 41.03 -18.29 -18.19
N PHE A 4 41.96 -17.43 -18.60
CA PHE A 4 42.48 -16.34 -17.75
C PHE A 4 41.50 -15.16 -17.59
N ARG A 5 40.58 -14.97 -18.54
CA ARG A 5 39.58 -13.90 -18.49
C ARG A 5 38.44 -14.19 -17.52
N VAL A 6 38.09 -15.47 -17.34
CA VAL A 6 37.07 -15.90 -16.37
C VAL A 6 37.57 -15.74 -14.92
N LEU A 7 38.86 -15.99 -14.67
CA LEU A 7 39.43 -15.89 -13.31
C LEU A 7 39.50 -14.45 -12.79
N LEU A 8 39.68 -13.45 -13.68
CA LEU A 8 39.78 -12.04 -13.30
C LEU A 8 38.42 -11.42 -12.94
N ILE A 9 37.32 -11.91 -13.51
CA ILE A 9 35.96 -11.41 -13.21
C ILE A 9 35.49 -11.90 -11.82
N ILE A 10 35.94 -13.07 -11.37
CA ILE A 10 35.59 -13.65 -10.06
C ILE A 10 36.29 -12.90 -8.91
N LEU A 11 37.50 -12.37 -9.13
CA LEU A 11 38.24 -11.61 -8.11
C LEU A 11 37.72 -10.18 -7.89
N SER A 12 37.00 -9.59 -8.85
CA SER A 12 36.37 -8.26 -8.70
C SER A 12 35.02 -8.26 -7.97
N GLY A 13 34.42 -9.42 -7.71
CA GLY A 13 33.11 -9.53 -7.05
C GLY A 13 33.14 -9.43 -5.52
N ALA A 14 34.31 -9.38 -4.90
CA ALA A 14 34.49 -9.38 -3.45
C ALA A 14 34.84 -7.99 -2.88
N ALA A 15 34.47 -6.91 -3.58
CA ALA A 15 34.32 -5.61 -2.93
C ALA A 15 33.05 -5.66 -2.05
N THR A 16 33.11 -6.44 -0.97
CA THR A 16 32.10 -6.47 0.07
C THR A 16 31.90 -5.02 0.50
N SER A 17 30.73 -4.47 0.19
CA SER A 17 30.34 -3.14 0.63
C SER A 17 30.24 -3.18 2.14
N VAL A 18 31.36 -2.91 2.83
CA VAL A 18 31.35 -2.58 4.24
C VAL A 18 30.54 -1.30 4.31
N LYS A 19 29.26 -1.39 4.69
CA LYS A 19 28.42 -0.22 4.89
C LYS A 19 29.18 0.70 5.85
N CYS A 20 29.65 1.84 5.34
CA CYS A 20 30.23 2.87 6.19
C CYS A 20 29.19 3.27 7.24
N CYS A 21 29.63 3.39 8.49
CA CYS A 21 28.76 3.83 9.56
C CYS A 21 28.29 5.27 9.30
N LYS A 22 27.04 5.56 9.65
CA LYS A 22 26.46 6.89 9.48
C LYS A 22 27.10 7.88 10.47
N LYS A 23 26.72 9.14 10.36
CA LYS A 23 27.03 10.16 11.37
C LYS A 23 26.57 9.66 12.75
N ASN A 24 27.38 9.87 13.79
CA ASN A 24 27.13 9.46 15.17
C ASN A 24 27.13 7.94 15.40
N GLU A 25 27.67 7.17 14.46
CA GLU A 25 27.88 5.73 14.60
C GLU A 25 29.38 5.40 14.57
N LYS A 26 29.75 4.28 15.17
CA LYS A 26 31.10 3.70 15.10
C LYS A 26 31.04 2.21 14.81
N ALA A 27 32.11 1.70 14.19
CA ALA A 27 32.23 0.27 13.92
C ALA A 27 32.23 -0.54 15.21
N PHE A 28 31.46 -1.63 15.23
CA PHE A 28 31.31 -2.55 16.34
C PHE A 28 31.43 -3.98 15.86
N ARG A 29 32.28 -4.76 16.51
CA ARG A 29 32.40 -6.20 16.26
C ARG A 29 31.47 -6.95 17.20
N CYS A 30 30.50 -7.68 16.63
CA CYS A 30 29.59 -8.50 17.40
C CYS A 30 30.35 -9.64 18.09
N GLY A 31 30.20 -9.73 19.42
CA GLY A 31 30.79 -10.80 20.23
C GLY A 31 29.94 -12.07 20.26
N THR A 32 30.18 -12.91 21.27
CA THR A 32 29.43 -14.16 21.50
C THR A 32 28.01 -13.93 22.01
N MET A 33 27.73 -12.77 22.60
CA MET A 33 26.41 -12.42 23.17
C MET A 33 25.30 -12.21 22.13
N LYS A 34 25.63 -12.18 20.82
CA LYS A 34 24.68 -11.99 19.71
C LYS A 34 23.80 -10.73 19.83
N LEU A 35 24.28 -9.71 20.53
CA LEU A 35 23.58 -8.43 20.72
C LEU A 35 24.54 -7.27 20.47
N VAL A 36 24.02 -6.19 19.90
CA VAL A 36 24.72 -4.92 19.79
C VAL A 36 24.66 -4.21 21.13
N ILE A 37 25.82 -3.99 21.76
CA ILE A 37 25.92 -3.33 23.07
C ILE A 37 26.07 -1.82 22.85
N GLU A 38 24.95 -1.12 22.99
CA GLU A 38 24.80 0.32 22.88
C GLU A 38 23.69 0.86 23.77
N GLU A 39 23.69 2.18 23.95
CA GLU A 39 22.60 2.90 24.59
C GLU A 39 21.42 3.05 23.63
N VAL A 40 20.21 2.91 24.17
CA VAL A 40 18.97 2.92 23.39
C VAL A 40 17.97 3.85 24.06
N CYS A 41 17.15 4.54 23.27
CA CYS A 41 16.04 5.32 23.80
C CYS A 41 15.02 4.39 24.50
N GLN A 42 14.11 4.99 25.27
CA GLN A 42 13.03 4.25 25.90
C GLN A 42 12.23 3.45 24.84
N ASP A 43 11.84 2.23 25.18
CA ASP A 43 11.08 1.29 24.33
C ASP A 43 11.79 0.75 23.08
N VAL A 44 13.09 1.05 22.90
CA VAL A 44 13.90 0.48 21.82
C VAL A 44 14.57 -0.82 22.29
N GLN A 45 14.27 -1.92 21.59
CA GLN A 45 14.97 -3.18 21.82
C GLN A 45 16.36 -3.16 21.17
N ARG A 46 17.36 -3.69 21.87
CA ARG A 46 18.71 -3.82 21.32
C ARG A 46 18.70 -4.76 20.11
N ALA A 47 19.41 -4.37 19.06
CA ALA A 47 19.53 -5.18 17.85
C ALA A 47 20.31 -6.48 18.14
N SER A 48 19.83 -7.57 17.56
CA SER A 48 20.60 -8.83 17.53
C SER A 48 21.68 -8.77 16.45
N CYS A 49 22.75 -9.55 16.66
CA CYS A 49 23.86 -9.63 15.72
C CYS A 49 24.43 -11.04 15.61
N THR A 50 25.01 -11.35 14.46
CA THR A 50 25.70 -12.63 14.23
C THR A 50 27.12 -12.55 14.82
N PRO A 51 27.58 -13.59 15.54
CA PRO A 51 28.92 -13.56 16.11
C PRO A 51 30.00 -13.27 15.06
N TYR A 52 30.99 -12.47 15.43
CA TYR A 52 32.14 -12.08 14.62
C TYR A 52 31.84 -11.21 13.39
N THR A 53 30.60 -10.74 13.18
CA THR A 53 30.29 -9.75 12.14
C THR A 53 30.61 -8.32 12.60
N ILE A 54 30.98 -7.45 11.66
CA ILE A 54 31.16 -6.01 11.90
C ILE A 54 29.87 -5.29 11.52
N LEU A 55 29.36 -4.48 12.45
CA LEU A 55 28.15 -3.68 12.34
C LEU A 55 28.45 -2.23 12.76
N CYS A 56 27.47 -1.35 12.65
CA CYS A 56 27.54 0.00 13.20
C CYS A 56 26.72 0.07 14.48
N LYS A 57 27.29 0.69 15.52
CA LYS A 57 26.59 1.01 16.77
C LYS A 57 26.66 2.51 17.03
N CYS A 58 25.83 3.03 17.93
CA CYS A 58 25.88 4.43 18.30
C CYS A 58 27.23 4.78 18.95
N ALA A 59 27.73 5.97 18.62
CA ALA A 59 28.89 6.56 19.28
C ALA A 59 28.61 6.78 20.78
N ASP A 60 29.65 7.12 21.54
CA ASP A 60 29.49 7.39 22.97
C ASP A 60 28.55 8.60 23.19
N ASP A 61 27.75 8.55 24.25
CA ASP A 61 26.67 9.50 24.58
C ASP A 61 25.52 9.63 23.56
N MET A 62 25.46 8.71 22.59
CA MET A 62 24.39 8.64 21.60
C MET A 62 23.51 7.41 21.83
N TYR A 63 22.21 7.59 21.63
CA TYR A 63 21.17 6.61 21.90
C TYR A 63 20.49 6.22 20.60
N ARG A 64 20.23 4.92 20.40
CA ARG A 64 19.46 4.48 19.23
C ARG A 64 17.99 4.81 19.42
N SER A 65 17.44 5.63 18.52
CA SER A 65 16.03 5.98 18.47
C SER A 65 15.17 4.83 17.92
N THR A 66 13.84 4.94 18.07
CA THR A 66 12.86 4.01 17.47
C THR A 66 12.93 3.96 15.94
N ARG A 67 13.47 5.01 15.31
CA ARG A 67 13.72 5.09 13.86
C ARG A 67 15.03 4.42 13.43
N GLY A 68 15.86 4.00 14.39
CA GLY A 68 17.16 3.37 14.16
C GLY A 68 18.34 4.33 14.05
N ASP A 69 18.10 5.64 14.09
CA ASP A 69 19.16 6.66 14.06
C ASP A 69 19.76 6.91 15.45
N CYS A 70 21.04 7.28 15.51
CA CYS A 70 21.75 7.60 16.75
C CYS A 70 21.64 9.09 17.09
N VAL A 71 20.93 9.39 18.17
CA VAL A 71 20.56 10.74 18.59
C VAL A 71 21.05 11.04 20.01
N PRO A 72 21.26 12.31 20.39
CA PRO A 72 21.49 12.69 21.78
C PRO A 72 20.32 12.28 22.67
N ARG A 73 20.57 12.05 23.96
CA ARG A 73 19.53 11.66 24.92
C ARG A 73 18.34 12.63 24.97
N SER A 74 18.59 13.92 24.79
CA SER A 74 17.55 14.96 24.76
C SER A 74 16.58 14.83 23.58
N GLU A 75 16.95 14.08 22.55
CA GLU A 75 16.14 13.81 21.36
C GLU A 75 15.47 12.43 21.40
N CYS A 76 15.62 11.68 22.50
CA CYS A 76 14.81 10.48 22.73
C CYS A 76 13.36 10.88 22.98
N LEU A 77 12.48 10.52 22.05
CA LEU A 77 11.04 10.73 22.18
C LEU A 77 10.47 9.95 23.37
N THR A 78 9.50 10.53 24.07
CA THR A 78 8.67 9.81 25.04
C THR A 78 7.64 8.94 24.32
N ALA A 79 7.06 7.96 25.02
CA ALA A 79 6.01 7.10 24.46
C ALA A 79 4.82 7.92 23.90
N GLU A 80 4.40 8.98 24.61
CA GLU A 80 3.34 9.90 24.18
C GLU A 80 3.71 10.63 22.87
N GLN A 81 4.95 11.11 22.75
CA GLN A 81 5.43 11.78 21.54
C GLN A 81 5.54 10.81 20.35
N VAL A 82 5.89 9.54 20.61
CA VAL A 82 5.90 8.50 19.57
C VAL A 82 4.48 8.23 19.07
N GLU A 83 3.50 8.13 19.97
CA GLU A 83 2.10 7.92 19.61
C GLU A 83 1.53 9.11 18.81
N GLU A 84 1.75 10.34 19.26
CA GLU A 84 1.31 11.55 18.55
C GLU A 84 1.92 11.63 17.14
N GLU A 85 3.22 11.35 16.99
CA GLU A 85 3.89 11.33 15.70
C GLU A 85 3.34 10.24 14.77
N GLN A 86 3.01 9.05 15.31
CA GLN A 86 2.38 7.98 14.54
C GLN A 86 0.97 8.36 14.07
N ILE A 87 0.17 9.00 14.92
CA ILE A 87 -1.16 9.51 14.57
C ILE A 87 -1.02 10.58 13.47
N ARG A 88 -0.08 11.51 13.61
CA ARG A 88 0.16 12.55 12.60
C ARG A 88 0.55 11.95 11.26
N GLN A 89 1.51 11.02 11.23
CA GLN A 89 1.93 10.34 10.00
C GLN A 89 0.81 9.52 9.36
N GLN A 90 -0.02 8.88 10.18
CA GLN A 90 -1.18 8.14 9.68
C GLN A 90 -2.23 9.08 9.08
N ASN A 91 -2.47 10.24 9.69
CA ASN A 91 -3.39 11.25 9.16
C ASN A 91 -2.88 11.84 7.85
N GLU A 92 -1.61 12.23 7.77
CA GLU A 92 -0.98 12.73 6.54
C GLU A 92 -1.06 11.68 5.41
N ARG A 93 -0.81 10.40 5.74
CA ARG A 93 -0.92 9.30 4.78
C ARG A 93 -2.36 9.14 4.28
N ASN A 94 -3.33 9.21 5.19
CA ASN A 94 -4.75 9.08 4.85
C ASN A 94 -5.26 10.27 4.01
N GLU A 95 -4.78 11.48 4.28
CA GLU A 95 -5.10 12.67 3.51
C GLU A 95 -4.58 12.54 2.07
N ARG A 96 -3.31 12.16 1.89
CA ARG A 96 -2.76 11.89 0.55
C ARG A 96 -3.50 10.77 -0.18
N LEU A 97 -3.89 9.72 0.53
CA LEU A 97 -4.66 8.61 -0.02
C LEU A 97 -6.06 9.07 -0.46
N PHE A 98 -6.69 9.96 0.32
CA PHE A 98 -7.99 10.55 0.01
C PHE A 98 -7.92 11.39 -1.27
N GLU A 99 -6.97 12.33 -1.34
CA GLU A 99 -6.77 13.18 -2.52
C GLU A 99 -6.47 12.35 -3.78
N SER A 100 -5.62 11.32 -3.64
CA SER A 100 -5.29 10.43 -4.76
C SER A 100 -6.51 9.64 -5.23
N ALA A 101 -7.34 9.15 -4.30
CA ALA A 101 -8.57 8.45 -4.64
C ALA A 101 -9.60 9.36 -5.33
N VAL A 102 -9.74 10.60 -4.87
CA VAL A 102 -10.57 11.63 -5.53
C VAL A 102 -10.07 11.86 -6.96
N SER A 103 -8.76 12.04 -7.13
CA SER A 103 -8.15 12.25 -8.45
C SER A 103 -8.42 11.10 -9.42
N VAL A 104 -8.40 9.83 -8.96
CA VAL A 104 -8.76 8.68 -9.79
C VAL A 104 -10.24 8.69 -10.17
N VAL A 105 -11.14 8.92 -9.20
CA VAL A 105 -12.59 8.91 -9.42
C VAL A 105 -13.02 10.01 -10.39
N GLU A 106 -12.42 11.21 -10.28
CA GLU A 106 -12.69 12.36 -11.14
C GLU A 106 -11.87 12.35 -12.45
N ASN A 107 -11.04 11.33 -12.67
CA ASN A 107 -10.25 11.20 -13.88
C ASN A 107 -11.15 11.00 -15.11
N HIS A 108 -10.93 11.78 -16.16
CA HIS A 108 -11.73 11.72 -17.38
C HIS A 108 -11.47 10.45 -18.21
N HIS A 109 -10.34 9.78 -17.96
CA HIS A 109 -10.03 8.50 -18.60
C HIS A 109 -10.93 7.37 -18.06
N PRO A 110 -11.22 6.36 -18.90
CA PRO A 110 -11.90 5.17 -18.43
C PRO A 110 -11.08 4.42 -17.36
N ILE A 111 -11.75 3.95 -16.32
CA ILE A 111 -11.16 3.09 -15.28
C ILE A 111 -11.49 1.66 -15.66
N HIS A 112 -10.48 0.81 -15.77
CA HIS A 112 -10.66 -0.60 -16.11
C HIS A 112 -10.43 -1.48 -14.89
N LEU A 113 -11.29 -2.47 -14.69
CA LEU A 113 -11.02 -3.51 -13.70
C LEU A 113 -9.94 -4.45 -14.27
N LEU A 114 -8.70 -4.27 -13.81
CA LEU A 114 -7.57 -5.06 -14.28
C LEU A 114 -7.50 -6.43 -13.62
N ARG A 115 -7.77 -6.49 -12.31
CA ARG A 115 -7.67 -7.70 -11.47
C ARG A 115 -8.64 -7.62 -10.30
N ILE A 116 -9.14 -8.79 -9.91
CA ILE A 116 -9.95 -9.00 -8.71
C ILE A 116 -9.59 -10.35 -8.10
N SER A 117 -9.76 -10.50 -6.79
CA SER A 117 -9.55 -11.80 -6.13
C SER A 117 -10.55 -12.82 -6.67
N THR A 118 -10.08 -14.04 -6.92
CA THR A 118 -10.91 -15.15 -7.41
C THR A 118 -12.00 -15.55 -6.42
N GLU A 119 -11.81 -15.28 -5.13
CA GLU A 119 -12.78 -15.60 -4.08
C GLU A 119 -13.94 -14.61 -4.02
N THR A 120 -13.76 -13.38 -4.50
CA THR A 120 -14.75 -12.30 -4.37
C THR A 120 -15.89 -12.45 -5.38
N TRP A 121 -15.62 -12.97 -6.58
CA TRP A 121 -16.54 -12.83 -7.72
C TRP A 121 -16.86 -14.16 -8.41
N ILE A 122 -17.03 -15.21 -7.62
CA ILE A 122 -17.30 -16.58 -8.11
C ILE A 122 -18.60 -16.64 -8.95
N ASN A 123 -19.53 -15.69 -8.78
CA ASN A 123 -20.85 -15.72 -9.41
C ASN A 123 -21.11 -14.65 -10.47
N SER A 124 -20.19 -13.73 -10.74
CA SER A 124 -20.42 -12.68 -11.73
C SER A 124 -19.95 -13.11 -13.11
N LEU A 125 -20.85 -12.97 -14.09
CA LEU A 125 -20.56 -13.24 -15.50
C LEU A 125 -19.74 -12.11 -16.16
N CYS A 126 -19.27 -11.12 -15.40
CA CYS A 126 -18.60 -9.95 -15.95
C CYS A 126 -17.15 -10.23 -16.35
N ILE A 127 -16.84 -10.06 -17.63
CA ILE A 127 -15.51 -10.35 -18.20
C ILE A 127 -14.67 -9.09 -18.33
N CYS A 128 -15.28 -7.96 -18.74
CA CYS A 128 -14.57 -6.71 -18.96
C CYS A 128 -15.31 -5.55 -18.31
N MET A 129 -15.18 -5.40 -16.99
CA MET A 129 -15.76 -4.24 -16.32
C MET A 129 -14.92 -2.98 -16.58
N LYS A 130 -15.58 -1.90 -17.00
CA LYS A 130 -14.96 -0.58 -17.11
C LYS A 130 -15.92 0.51 -16.69
N SER A 131 -15.37 1.66 -16.33
CA SER A 131 -16.14 2.83 -15.95
C SER A 131 -15.72 4.08 -16.71
N THR A 132 -16.67 4.76 -17.34
CA THR A 132 -16.43 5.99 -18.11
C THR A 132 -16.98 7.20 -17.35
N PHE A 133 -16.16 8.25 -17.23
CA PHE A 133 -16.53 9.51 -16.59
C PHE A 133 -17.70 10.20 -17.28
N MET A 134 -18.60 10.81 -16.50
CA MET A 134 -19.71 11.62 -17.01
C MET A 134 -19.67 13.04 -16.47
N ALA A 135 -19.62 13.19 -15.15
CA ALA A 135 -19.62 14.49 -14.48
C ALA A 135 -18.83 14.43 -13.17
N SER A 136 -18.25 15.56 -12.76
CA SER A 136 -17.54 15.72 -11.49
C SER A 136 -18.38 16.54 -10.51
N HIS A 137 -18.26 16.19 -9.24
CA HIS A 137 -18.87 16.84 -8.08
C HIS A 137 -17.79 16.96 -6.99
N LEU A 138 -18.08 17.59 -5.85
CA LEU A 138 -17.10 17.70 -4.77
C LEU A 138 -16.75 16.30 -4.20
N ASN A 139 -15.50 15.85 -4.38
CA ASN A 139 -15.01 14.54 -3.94
C ASN A 139 -15.81 13.36 -4.52
N SER A 140 -16.44 13.58 -5.67
CA SER A 140 -17.35 12.60 -6.26
C SER A 140 -17.44 12.75 -7.77
N ALA A 141 -17.82 11.67 -8.45
CA ALA A 141 -18.05 11.70 -9.87
C ALA A 141 -19.20 10.78 -10.27
N ASP A 142 -20.01 11.23 -11.21
CA ASP A 142 -20.94 10.38 -11.92
C ASP A 142 -20.16 9.64 -13.00
N ARG A 143 -20.25 8.32 -13.00
CA ARG A 143 -19.62 7.49 -14.01
C ARG A 143 -20.58 6.41 -14.47
N THR A 144 -20.48 6.05 -15.74
CA THR A 144 -21.08 4.80 -16.22
C THR A 144 -20.23 3.64 -15.72
N VAL A 145 -20.86 2.54 -15.31
CA VAL A 145 -20.20 1.24 -15.13
C VAL A 145 -20.77 0.30 -16.18
N GLU A 146 -19.89 -0.22 -17.02
CA GLU A 146 -20.21 -1.14 -18.10
C GLU A 146 -19.67 -2.52 -17.77
N CYS A 147 -20.50 -3.53 -18.01
CA CYS A 147 -20.13 -4.92 -17.89
C CYS A 147 -20.38 -5.63 -19.23
N TYR A 148 -19.35 -6.33 -19.69
CA TYR A 148 -19.41 -7.17 -20.89
C TYR A 148 -19.40 -8.63 -20.44
N TYR A 149 -20.30 -9.43 -20.99
CA TYR A 149 -20.45 -10.84 -20.65
C TYR A 149 -20.86 -11.67 -21.86
N HIS A 150 -20.59 -12.96 -21.81
CA HIS A 150 -21.14 -13.92 -22.75
C HIS A 150 -22.41 -14.53 -22.17
N PRO A 151 -23.49 -14.65 -22.95
CA PRO A 151 -24.69 -15.34 -22.51
C PRO A 151 -24.38 -16.80 -22.21
N SER A 152 -25.07 -17.38 -21.22
CA SER A 152 -24.89 -18.79 -20.84
C SER A 152 -25.34 -19.78 -21.93
N ASP A 153 -26.13 -19.32 -22.90
CA ASP A 153 -26.55 -20.12 -24.06
C ASP A 153 -25.36 -20.35 -25.00
N LYS A 154 -24.97 -21.62 -25.14
CA LYS A 154 -23.86 -22.05 -26.01
C LYS A 154 -24.05 -21.66 -27.47
N THR A 155 -25.29 -21.50 -27.94
CA THR A 155 -25.56 -21.06 -29.32
C THR A 155 -25.21 -19.59 -29.55
N LEU A 156 -25.13 -18.79 -28.48
CA LEU A 156 -24.83 -17.36 -28.52
C LEU A 156 -23.44 -17.04 -27.94
N SER A 157 -22.57 -18.03 -27.75
CA SER A 157 -21.25 -17.84 -27.12
C SER A 157 -20.31 -16.91 -27.91
N HIS A 158 -20.57 -16.70 -29.20
CA HIS A 158 -19.82 -15.77 -30.05
C HIS A 158 -20.28 -14.31 -29.90
N ILE A 159 -21.40 -14.08 -29.21
CA ILE A 159 -21.96 -12.75 -29.00
C ILE A 159 -21.48 -12.25 -27.63
N THR A 160 -21.03 -10.99 -27.61
CA THR A 160 -20.74 -10.27 -26.37
C THR A 160 -21.90 -9.33 -26.08
N MET A 161 -22.54 -9.52 -24.94
CA MET A 161 -23.58 -8.61 -24.47
C MET A 161 -22.97 -7.52 -23.59
N LYS A 162 -23.60 -6.35 -23.59
CA LYS A 162 -23.20 -5.20 -22.78
C LYS A 162 -24.39 -4.76 -21.93
N THR A 163 -24.17 -4.59 -20.63
CA THR A 163 -25.10 -3.93 -19.72
C THR A 163 -24.38 -2.76 -19.05
N MET A 164 -25.09 -1.68 -18.77
CA MET A 164 -24.52 -0.49 -18.14
C MET A 164 -25.46 0.13 -17.11
N GLN A 165 -24.87 0.81 -16.12
CA GLN A 165 -25.57 1.58 -15.11
C GLN A 165 -24.81 2.88 -14.83
N VAL A 166 -25.52 3.99 -14.58
CA VAL A 166 -24.89 5.22 -14.07
C VAL A 166 -24.77 5.11 -12.55
N VAL A 167 -23.56 5.28 -12.04
CA VAL A 167 -23.20 5.14 -10.64
C VAL A 167 -22.46 6.39 -10.19
N VAL A 168 -22.89 6.93 -9.05
CA VAL A 168 -22.21 8.02 -8.34
C VAL A 168 -21.13 7.41 -7.46
N PHE A 169 -19.88 7.78 -7.72
CA PHE A 169 -18.72 7.42 -6.92
C PHE A 169 -18.44 8.57 -5.95
N THR A 170 -18.44 8.31 -4.64
CA THR A 170 -18.12 9.34 -3.63
C THR A 170 -16.97 8.87 -2.77
N VAL A 171 -15.90 9.65 -2.72
CA VAL A 171 -14.76 9.38 -1.82
C VAL A 171 -15.06 10.02 -0.47
N VAL A 172 -14.96 9.23 0.61
CA VAL A 172 -15.18 9.69 1.98
C VAL A 172 -14.00 9.31 2.86
N ASN A 173 -13.65 10.19 3.80
CA ASN A 173 -12.75 9.85 4.90
C ASN A 173 -13.58 9.65 6.17
N ASP A 174 -13.72 8.40 6.59
CA ASP A 174 -14.55 7.99 7.71
C ASP A 174 -13.66 7.36 8.80
N ASN A 175 -13.48 8.08 9.92
CA ASN A 175 -12.66 7.65 11.05
C ASN A 175 -11.22 7.27 10.65
N GLY A 176 -10.58 8.11 9.83
CA GLY A 176 -9.21 7.87 9.37
C GLY A 176 -9.10 6.71 8.39
N ARG A 177 -10.19 6.35 7.71
CA ARG A 177 -10.20 5.34 6.65
C ARG A 177 -10.81 5.95 5.40
N VAL A 178 -10.04 5.90 4.31
CA VAL A 178 -10.50 6.36 3.00
C VAL A 178 -11.35 5.27 2.37
N LYS A 179 -12.57 5.62 1.95
CA LYS A 179 -13.52 4.70 1.33
C LYS A 179 -14.12 5.32 0.08
N ILE A 180 -14.57 4.47 -0.84
CA ILE A 180 -15.42 4.86 -1.96
C ILE A 180 -16.81 4.30 -1.72
N ARG A 181 -17.82 5.17 -1.79
CA ARG A 181 -19.23 4.81 -1.77
C ARG A 181 -19.80 4.85 -3.17
N LEU A 182 -20.53 3.80 -3.52
CA LEU A 182 -21.22 3.67 -4.79
C LEU A 182 -22.73 3.79 -4.56
N ARG A 183 -23.39 4.59 -5.37
CA ARG A 183 -24.86 4.68 -5.38
C ARG A 183 -25.34 4.78 -6.83
N PRO A 184 -26.36 4.01 -7.25
CA PRO A 184 -26.91 4.20 -8.58
C PRO A 184 -27.64 5.53 -8.65
N GLU A 185 -27.49 6.24 -9.76
CA GLU A 185 -28.14 7.53 -9.98
C GLU A 185 -29.67 7.42 -9.88
N SER A 186 -30.23 6.31 -10.40
CA SER A 186 -31.66 5.99 -10.36
C SER A 186 -32.21 5.66 -8.97
N GLY A 187 -31.37 5.52 -7.94
CA GLY A 187 -31.78 5.14 -6.58
C GLY A 187 -32.16 3.66 -6.40
N GLY A 188 -31.94 2.81 -7.42
CA GLY A 188 -32.19 1.36 -7.35
C GLY A 188 -31.08 0.56 -6.65
N GLN A 189 -30.96 -0.72 -7.01
CA GLN A 189 -29.85 -1.57 -6.58
C GLN A 189 -28.65 -1.41 -7.53
N LEU A 190 -27.44 -1.51 -7.00
CA LEU A 190 -26.24 -1.64 -7.83
C LEU A 190 -26.26 -2.95 -8.62
N LEU A 191 -25.91 -2.88 -9.89
CA LEU A 191 -25.76 -4.06 -10.74
C LEU A 191 -24.39 -4.72 -10.54
N PHE A 192 -24.23 -5.93 -11.11
CA PHE A 192 -22.95 -6.65 -11.19
C PHE A 192 -22.35 -7.05 -9.84
N ASP A 193 -23.21 -7.20 -8.82
CA ASP A 193 -22.84 -7.49 -7.44
C ASP A 193 -21.87 -6.45 -6.85
N LEU A 194 -21.92 -5.21 -7.34
CA LEU A 194 -21.13 -4.12 -6.76
C LEU A 194 -21.64 -3.81 -5.35
N GLN A 195 -20.70 -3.66 -4.43
CA GLN A 195 -20.93 -3.22 -3.05
C GLN A 195 -21.16 -1.70 -3.01
N ASN A 196 -21.92 -1.25 -2.01
CA ASN A 196 -22.21 0.18 -1.81
C ASN A 196 -21.01 0.94 -1.23
N GLU A 197 -20.03 0.26 -0.65
CA GLU A 197 -18.85 0.84 -0.05
C GLU A 197 -17.63 -0.03 -0.40
N TYR A 198 -16.43 0.56 -0.44
CA TYR A 198 -15.16 -0.13 -0.62
C TYR A 198 -14.09 0.61 0.15
N LEU A 199 -13.26 -0.11 0.91
CA LEU A 199 -12.08 0.47 1.56
C LEU A 199 -10.97 0.69 0.53
N VAL A 200 -10.40 1.89 0.47
CA VAL A 200 -9.25 2.20 -0.39
C VAL A 200 -7.98 1.74 0.32
N LEU A 201 -7.25 0.79 -0.29
CA LEU A 201 -5.98 0.27 0.23
C LEU A 201 -4.78 1.05 -0.29
N GLY A 202 -4.91 1.62 -1.49
CA GLY A 202 -3.89 2.41 -2.15
C GLY A 202 -4.47 3.13 -3.36
N ALA A 203 -3.97 4.32 -3.67
CA ALA A 203 -4.33 5.08 -4.85
C ALA A 203 -3.12 5.85 -5.36
N GLU A 204 -3.00 5.91 -6.68
CA GLU A 204 -2.07 6.74 -7.44
C GLU A 204 -2.86 7.52 -8.50
N SER A 205 -2.23 8.35 -9.32
CA SER A 205 -2.92 9.24 -10.27
C SER A 205 -3.83 8.53 -11.30
N THR A 206 -3.61 7.25 -11.57
CA THR A 206 -4.31 6.47 -12.61
C THR A 206 -4.81 5.11 -12.14
N CYS A 207 -4.54 4.73 -10.89
CA CYS A 207 -4.80 3.40 -10.39
C CYS A 207 -5.32 3.47 -8.95
N ILE A 208 -6.26 2.59 -8.63
CA ILE A 208 -6.80 2.46 -7.28
C ILE A 208 -6.94 0.99 -6.91
N VAL A 209 -6.59 0.67 -5.66
CA VAL A 209 -6.71 -0.66 -5.09
C VAL A 209 -7.78 -0.63 -4.03
N LEU A 210 -8.84 -1.41 -4.25
CA LEU A 210 -9.99 -1.50 -3.37
C LEU A 210 -10.00 -2.84 -2.64
N LYS A 211 -10.35 -2.82 -1.36
CA LYS A 211 -10.67 -4.04 -0.62
C LYS A 211 -12.07 -4.49 -1.01
N THR A 212 -12.20 -5.77 -1.32
CA THR A 212 -13.49 -6.42 -1.61
C THR A 212 -13.74 -7.56 -0.63
N GLY A 213 -14.98 -8.03 -0.55
CA GLY A 213 -15.37 -9.15 0.31
C GLY A 213 -15.82 -8.74 1.72
N MET A 214 -16.01 -9.72 2.60
CA MET A 214 -16.41 -9.45 3.98
C MET A 214 -15.25 -8.88 4.81
N ASP A 215 -15.53 -7.93 5.70
CA ASP A 215 -14.62 -7.60 6.77
C ASP A 215 -14.49 -8.78 7.75
N SER A 216 -13.52 -8.71 8.65
CA SER A 216 -13.30 -9.72 9.70
C SER A 216 -14.49 -9.88 10.67
N ARG A 217 -15.54 -9.05 10.55
CA ARG A 217 -16.78 -9.12 11.33
C ARG A 217 -17.93 -9.70 10.52
N GLY A 218 -17.66 -10.26 9.33
CA GLY A 218 -18.68 -10.90 8.48
C GLY A 218 -19.62 -9.90 7.80
N LYS A 219 -19.29 -8.61 7.77
CA LYS A 219 -20.06 -7.62 7.01
C LYS A 219 -19.41 -7.40 5.66
N PHE A 220 -20.19 -7.45 4.59
CA PHE A 220 -19.72 -6.98 3.28
C PHE A 220 -19.31 -5.52 3.43
N SER A 221 -18.00 -5.26 3.23
CA SER A 221 -17.47 -3.89 3.17
C SER A 221 -17.81 -3.24 1.86
#